data_AF-A0A0W0VLJ2-F1
#
_entry.id   AF-A0A0W0VLJ2-F1
#
_cell.length_a   1.000
_cell.length_b   1.000
_cell.length_c   1.000
_cell.angle_alpha   90.00
_cell.angle_beta   90.00
_cell.angle_gamma   90.00
#
_symmetry.space_group_name_H-M   'P 1'
#
loop_
_entity.id
_entity.type
_entity.pdbx_description
1 polymer ?
#
loop_
_entity_poly.entity_id
_entity_poly.type
_entity_poly.pdbx_seq_one_letter_code
_entity_poly.pdbx_strand_id
1 'polypeptide(L)'
;MFKFKTLNQNDLTLIYQWFQEPIINQWYARGKYWSLEAIKEKYEPRILGKENVPSFIIYKDETPIGFIQYYQFEHGFPEGIHGQHNLLFKQYKQADLVGIDLFIAEENMRGQGFGIRIINQFIEDFLTNFSAVVVDPEMLNITAIRCYEKSGFMNTSFSEDPNYLVMVKQLINPEVLREVKNLLQARFAAELNIDSIHFLSEPDRRNIVLRIPLESTKSGVPESIILKQSLPEQSDEDDQEAYARFARDWAGLEFLSSIPQPAHNVPKFYGASKQYRFLLMEDLGQQHISLVDSLTIPNQKKAIAALSRFMKALGSFHASTYSHTEHYEKILRRIHVNAETEQEELDFILKDLLPKLELANKQLNLPVTQALIDEAIDIITTMLRPNPFTVLTHGDICPDNVFDHYGQDLQLIDFEWNSVRNALLDGTYLRMSMPTCWCAKAIPIDVIESLEIIYREELKRTIPAASDDLAYNIAYTKACGFWVLQQTLPFLEGILLQDRIGPSGPVPDGSLWKSEDNTVRPRFLSRLQSFVDVATKNGLLPHLKEMSKNMLVAVEARWPDTKPLALYPAFINKIP
;
A
#
# COMPACT_ATOMS: atom_id res chain seq x y z
N MET A 1 24.84 -29.98 3.66
CA MET A 1 24.58 -29.32 2.36
C MET A 1 24.02 -30.39 1.44
N PHE A 2 22.94 -30.09 0.74
CA PHE A 2 22.36 -31.01 -0.24
C PHE A 2 23.07 -30.83 -1.59
N LYS A 3 23.10 -31.87 -2.41
CA LYS A 3 23.57 -31.78 -3.79
C LYS A 3 22.39 -31.98 -4.73
N PHE A 4 22.27 -31.12 -5.72
CA PHE A 4 21.23 -31.20 -6.75
C PHE A 4 21.88 -31.70 -8.04
N LYS A 5 21.67 -32.97 -8.39
CA LYS A 5 22.19 -33.54 -9.65
C LYS A 5 21.10 -33.49 -10.70
N THR A 6 21.39 -32.96 -11.88
CA THR A 6 20.43 -32.92 -13.00
C THR A 6 19.92 -34.32 -13.30
N LEU A 7 18.60 -34.44 -13.47
CA LEU A 7 17.92 -35.68 -13.82
C LEU A 7 18.50 -36.25 -15.12
N ASN A 8 18.84 -37.54 -15.11
CA ASN A 8 19.30 -38.25 -16.30
C ASN A 8 18.50 -39.55 -16.52
N GLN A 9 18.77 -40.22 -17.64
CA GLN A 9 18.06 -41.43 -18.06
C GLN A 9 18.10 -42.56 -17.02
N ASN A 10 19.21 -42.71 -16.28
CA ASN A 10 19.36 -43.77 -15.29
C ASN A 10 18.50 -43.52 -14.03
N ASP A 11 18.08 -42.28 -13.78
CA ASP A 11 17.26 -41.91 -12.63
C ASP A 11 15.76 -42.20 -12.85
N LEU A 12 15.31 -42.46 -14.09
CA LEU A 12 13.89 -42.66 -14.39
C LEU A 12 13.29 -43.89 -13.68
N THR A 13 14.10 -44.93 -13.47
CA THR A 13 13.69 -46.11 -12.69
C THR A 13 13.48 -45.73 -11.21
N LEU A 14 14.31 -44.85 -10.67
CA LEU A 14 14.20 -44.37 -9.30
C LEU A 14 12.97 -43.48 -9.12
N ILE A 15 12.71 -42.56 -10.05
CA ILE A 15 11.48 -41.72 -10.06
C ILE A 15 10.23 -42.60 -10.10
N TYR A 16 10.22 -43.62 -10.95
CA TYR A 16 9.12 -44.59 -11.02
C TYR A 16 8.88 -45.28 -9.67
N GLN A 17 9.94 -45.72 -8.98
CA GLN A 17 9.85 -46.33 -7.66
C GLN A 17 9.28 -45.35 -6.62
N TRP A 18 9.75 -44.11 -6.60
CA TRP A 18 9.25 -43.08 -5.69
C TRP A 18 7.79 -42.72 -5.94
N PHE A 19 7.30 -42.75 -7.18
CA PHE A 19 5.88 -42.53 -7.48
C PHE A 19 4.95 -43.64 -6.97
N GLN A 20 5.48 -44.81 -6.60
CA GLN A 20 4.71 -45.87 -5.93
C GLN A 20 4.67 -45.70 -4.41
N GLU A 21 5.53 -44.84 -3.84
CA GLU A 21 5.51 -44.54 -2.41
C GLU A 21 4.18 -43.83 -2.06
N PRO A 22 3.43 -44.27 -1.03
CA PRO A 22 2.04 -43.82 -0.83
C PRO A 22 1.86 -42.30 -0.67
N ILE A 23 2.77 -41.62 0.04
CA ILE A 23 2.69 -40.17 0.28
C ILE A 23 3.02 -39.41 -1.00
N ILE A 24 4.05 -39.84 -1.74
CA ILE A 24 4.42 -39.26 -3.03
C ILE A 24 3.29 -39.50 -4.04
N ASN A 25 2.73 -40.70 -4.06
CA ASN A 25 1.63 -41.03 -4.95
C ASN A 25 0.43 -40.13 -4.68
N GLN A 26 0.03 -40.01 -3.42
CA GLN A 26 -1.10 -39.19 -3.00
C GLN A 26 -0.93 -37.73 -3.44
N TRP A 27 0.17 -37.07 -3.03
CA TRP A 27 0.28 -35.62 -3.14
C TRP A 27 1.01 -35.12 -4.39
N TYR A 28 1.94 -35.89 -4.94
CA TYR A 28 2.73 -35.48 -6.10
C TYR A 28 2.26 -36.20 -7.38
N ALA A 29 2.01 -37.51 -7.29
CA ALA A 29 1.54 -38.32 -8.42
C ALA A 29 0.01 -38.29 -8.59
N ARG A 30 -0.70 -37.51 -7.76
CA ARG A 30 -2.15 -37.22 -7.80
C ARG A 30 -3.04 -38.46 -7.63
N GLY A 31 -2.60 -39.44 -6.86
CA GLY A 31 -3.32 -40.70 -6.63
C GLY A 31 -3.47 -41.57 -7.89
N LYS A 32 -2.71 -41.28 -8.96
CA LYS A 32 -2.80 -42.01 -10.24
C LYS A 32 -1.80 -43.17 -10.28
N TYR A 33 -2.13 -44.19 -11.05
CA TYR A 33 -1.16 -45.22 -11.43
C TYR A 33 -0.23 -44.68 -12.51
N TRP A 34 1.08 -44.83 -12.30
CA TRP A 34 2.13 -44.46 -13.25
C TRP A 34 2.92 -45.70 -13.63
N SER A 35 2.92 -46.09 -14.90
CA SER A 35 3.87 -47.09 -15.43
C SER A 35 5.24 -46.47 -15.66
N LEU A 36 6.28 -47.31 -15.80
CA LEU A 36 7.62 -46.83 -16.13
C LEU A 36 7.63 -46.12 -17.50
N GLU A 37 6.83 -46.58 -18.46
CA GLU A 37 6.63 -45.94 -19.76
C GLU A 37 6.01 -44.54 -19.62
N ALA A 38 4.99 -44.37 -18.78
CA ALA A 38 4.39 -43.06 -18.52
C ALA A 38 5.38 -42.09 -17.84
N ILE A 39 6.26 -42.60 -16.98
CA ILE A 39 7.35 -41.81 -16.39
C ILE A 39 8.35 -41.37 -17.46
N LYS A 40 8.74 -42.28 -18.37
CA LYS A 40 9.62 -41.94 -19.50
C LYS A 40 9.00 -40.88 -20.39
N GLU A 41 7.74 -41.05 -20.80
CA GLU A 41 7.02 -40.08 -21.64
C GLU A 41 6.97 -38.68 -21.01
N LYS A 42 6.82 -38.60 -19.68
CA LYS A 42 6.79 -37.34 -18.95
C LYS A 42 8.16 -36.68 -18.78
N TYR A 43 9.21 -37.45 -18.48
CA TYR A 43 10.51 -36.90 -18.04
C TYR A 43 11.61 -36.94 -19.10
N GLU A 44 11.55 -37.82 -20.11
CA GLU A 44 12.53 -37.85 -21.20
C GLU A 44 12.59 -36.53 -21.99
N PRO A 45 11.47 -35.85 -22.33
CA PRO A 45 11.52 -34.56 -23.00
C PRO A 45 12.32 -33.50 -22.21
N ARG A 46 12.23 -33.53 -20.88
CA ARG A 46 12.96 -32.62 -19.98
C ARG A 46 14.46 -32.92 -19.96
N ILE A 47 14.82 -34.21 -19.89
CA ILE A 47 16.23 -34.66 -19.96
C ILE A 47 16.88 -34.28 -21.30
N LEU A 48 16.11 -34.36 -22.39
CA LEU A 48 16.58 -34.01 -23.74
C LEU A 48 16.53 -32.50 -24.02
N GLY A 49 16.10 -31.67 -23.07
CA GLY A 49 15.98 -30.21 -23.22
C GLY A 49 14.86 -29.76 -24.17
N LYS A 50 13.88 -30.62 -24.45
CA LYS A 50 12.68 -30.29 -25.26
C LYS A 50 11.62 -29.53 -24.46
N GLU A 51 11.61 -29.73 -23.14
CA GLU A 51 10.77 -28.99 -22.19
C GLU A 51 11.67 -28.19 -21.26
N ASN A 52 11.36 -26.91 -21.06
CA ASN A 52 12.12 -26.02 -20.17
C ASN A 52 11.67 -26.19 -18.71
N VAL A 53 11.85 -27.42 -18.18
CA VAL A 53 11.55 -27.79 -16.79
C VAL A 53 12.77 -28.47 -16.17
N PRO A 54 13.80 -27.71 -15.77
CA PRO A 54 14.98 -28.26 -15.12
C PRO A 54 14.60 -29.09 -13.89
N SER A 55 15.07 -30.33 -13.89
CA SER A 55 14.68 -31.37 -12.95
C SER A 55 15.92 -31.97 -12.30
N PHE A 56 15.88 -32.20 -10.99
CA PHE A 56 17.04 -32.60 -10.19
C PHE A 56 16.69 -33.71 -9.21
N ILE A 57 17.63 -34.62 -9.02
CA ILE A 57 17.65 -35.55 -7.91
C ILE A 57 18.38 -34.89 -6.73
N ILE A 58 17.74 -34.89 -5.57
CA ILE A 58 18.27 -34.35 -4.32
C ILE A 58 19.10 -35.43 -3.64
N TYR A 59 20.37 -35.14 -3.36
CA TYR A 59 21.28 -36.02 -2.66
C TYR A 59 21.64 -35.48 -1.28
N LYS A 60 21.67 -36.39 -0.28
CA LYS A 60 22.29 -36.17 1.03
C LYS A 60 23.32 -37.28 1.27
N ASP A 61 24.58 -36.90 1.50
CA ASP A 61 25.69 -37.84 1.75
C ASP A 61 25.77 -38.96 0.68
N GLU A 62 25.70 -38.57 -0.61
CA GLU A 62 25.65 -39.45 -1.80
C GLU A 62 24.43 -40.38 -1.91
N THR A 63 23.48 -40.30 -0.99
CA THR A 63 22.19 -41.02 -1.09
C THR A 63 21.15 -40.14 -1.78
N PRO A 64 20.46 -40.61 -2.84
CA PRO A 64 19.33 -39.88 -3.42
C PRO A 64 18.14 -39.96 -2.45
N ILE A 65 17.58 -38.83 -2.06
CA ILE A 65 16.52 -38.74 -1.04
C ILE A 65 15.21 -38.15 -1.55
N GLY A 66 15.21 -37.57 -2.75
CA GLY A 66 14.05 -36.91 -3.31
C GLY A 66 14.31 -36.24 -4.64
N PHE A 67 13.33 -35.45 -5.07
CA PHE A 67 13.28 -34.80 -6.37
C PHE A 67 12.85 -33.33 -6.21
N ILE A 68 13.40 -32.45 -7.03
CA ILE A 68 12.95 -31.07 -7.17
C ILE A 68 13.06 -30.62 -8.62
N GLN A 69 12.09 -29.85 -9.08
CA GLN A 69 12.11 -29.21 -10.38
C GLN A 69 11.70 -27.75 -10.26
N TYR A 70 11.98 -26.97 -11.29
CA TYR A 70 11.38 -25.66 -11.46
C TYR A 70 10.95 -25.43 -12.92
N TYR A 71 10.02 -24.51 -13.11
CA TYR A 71 9.54 -24.10 -14.43
C TYR A 71 9.24 -22.60 -14.45
N GLN A 72 9.52 -21.95 -15.57
CA GLN A 72 9.21 -20.54 -15.77
C GLN A 72 7.74 -20.38 -16.18
N PHE A 73 7.11 -19.31 -15.70
CA PHE A 73 5.69 -19.05 -15.95
C PHE A 73 5.39 -18.67 -17.41
N GLU A 74 6.41 -18.37 -18.23
CA GLU A 74 6.26 -18.20 -19.68
C GLU A 74 5.91 -19.50 -20.43
N HIS A 75 6.09 -20.66 -19.78
CA HIS A 75 5.95 -21.98 -20.41
C HIS A 75 4.89 -22.88 -19.77
N GLY A 76 4.32 -22.48 -18.64
CA GLY A 76 3.30 -23.24 -17.94
C GLY A 76 2.94 -22.61 -16.60
N PHE A 77 1.76 -22.97 -16.08
CA PHE A 77 1.24 -22.46 -14.82
C PHE A 77 1.03 -23.60 -13.81
N PRO A 78 1.13 -23.32 -12.50
CA PRO A 78 0.66 -24.23 -11.46
C PRO A 78 -0.85 -24.50 -11.59
N GLU A 79 -1.34 -25.56 -10.96
CA GLU A 79 -2.76 -25.98 -11.00
C GLU A 79 -3.69 -24.90 -10.42
N GLY A 80 -3.24 -24.17 -9.40
CA GLY A 80 -4.00 -23.06 -8.82
C GLY A 80 -4.16 -21.83 -9.73
N ILE A 81 -3.59 -21.83 -10.94
CA ILE A 81 -3.60 -20.68 -11.87
C ILE A 81 -4.10 -21.13 -13.25
N HIS A 82 -5.26 -20.63 -13.68
CA HIS A 82 -5.93 -21.10 -14.90
C HIS A 82 -5.42 -20.46 -16.19
N GLY A 83 -4.66 -19.36 -16.12
CA GLY A 83 -4.12 -18.73 -17.31
C GLY A 83 -3.58 -17.32 -17.10
N GLN A 84 -3.26 -16.67 -18.22
CA GLN A 84 -2.53 -15.39 -18.28
C GLN A 84 -3.26 -14.19 -17.65
N HIS A 85 -4.53 -14.34 -17.27
CA HIS A 85 -5.34 -13.27 -16.66
C HIS A 85 -5.38 -13.32 -15.12
N ASN A 86 -4.64 -14.24 -14.51
CA ASN A 86 -4.55 -14.37 -13.06
C ASN A 86 -4.04 -13.08 -12.39
N LEU A 87 -4.51 -12.82 -11.16
CA LEU A 87 -4.15 -11.64 -10.37
C LEU A 87 -2.63 -11.53 -10.11
N LEU A 88 -1.91 -12.64 -10.03
CA LEU A 88 -0.46 -12.68 -9.84
C LEU A 88 0.30 -11.90 -10.93
N PHE A 89 -0.15 -12.00 -12.19
CA PHE A 89 0.50 -11.34 -13.32
C PHE A 89 0.28 -9.84 -13.37
N LYS A 90 -0.52 -9.30 -12.44
CA LYS A 90 -0.67 -7.86 -12.24
C LYS A 90 0.48 -7.27 -11.44
N GLN A 91 1.27 -8.11 -10.77
CA GLN A 91 2.34 -7.69 -9.87
C GLN A 91 3.71 -8.17 -10.35
N TYR A 92 3.75 -9.34 -10.97
CA TYR A 92 4.98 -9.94 -11.47
C TYR A 92 4.86 -10.20 -12.96
N LYS A 93 5.93 -9.90 -13.70
CA LYS A 93 6.05 -10.36 -15.08
C LYS A 93 6.25 -11.87 -15.08
N GLN A 94 5.66 -12.57 -16.04
CA GLN A 94 5.80 -14.02 -16.15
C GLN A 94 7.26 -14.48 -16.27
N ALA A 95 8.10 -13.71 -16.98
CA ALA A 95 9.54 -13.97 -17.10
C ALA A 95 10.29 -13.94 -15.76
N ASP A 96 9.77 -13.19 -14.78
CA ASP A 96 10.38 -12.99 -13.47
C ASP A 96 9.81 -13.96 -12.41
N LEU A 97 8.93 -14.89 -12.81
CA LEU A 97 8.31 -15.87 -11.94
C LEU A 97 8.78 -17.29 -12.25
N VAL A 98 8.97 -18.05 -11.17
CA VAL A 98 9.34 -19.47 -11.25
C VAL A 98 8.48 -20.30 -10.30
N GLY A 99 7.96 -21.42 -10.80
CA GLY A 99 7.27 -22.42 -10.00
C GLY A 99 8.25 -23.51 -9.57
N ILE A 100 8.12 -24.04 -8.36
CA ILE A 100 8.89 -25.22 -7.93
C ILE A 100 7.96 -26.36 -7.50
N ASP A 101 8.32 -27.59 -7.87
CA ASP A 101 7.68 -28.78 -7.31
C ASP A 101 8.76 -29.70 -6.74
N LEU A 102 8.51 -30.24 -5.54
CA LEU A 102 9.45 -31.16 -4.91
C LEU A 102 8.76 -32.26 -4.10
N PHE A 103 9.52 -33.32 -3.84
CA PHE A 103 9.18 -34.29 -2.81
C PHE A 103 10.43 -34.92 -2.17
N ILE A 104 10.30 -35.35 -0.92
CA ILE A 104 11.29 -36.17 -0.21
C ILE A 104 10.73 -37.59 -0.13
N ALA A 105 11.32 -38.49 -0.90
CA ALA A 105 10.82 -39.85 -1.06
C ALA A 105 11.17 -40.76 0.12
N GLU A 106 12.34 -40.56 0.73
CA GLU A 106 12.79 -41.35 1.87
C GLU A 106 11.98 -41.01 3.12
N GLU A 107 11.20 -41.99 3.62
CA GLU A 107 10.27 -41.81 4.75
C GLU A 107 10.98 -41.31 5.99
N ASN A 108 12.13 -41.91 6.31
CA ASN A 108 12.91 -41.53 7.47
C ASN A 108 13.46 -40.10 7.36
N MET A 109 13.54 -39.49 6.18
CA MET A 109 14.03 -38.12 5.98
C MET A 109 12.92 -37.06 6.10
N ARG A 110 11.65 -37.46 6.11
CA ARG A 110 10.51 -36.55 6.29
C ARG A 110 10.38 -36.12 7.76
N GLY A 111 9.82 -34.93 8.01
CA GLY A 111 9.60 -34.42 9.37
C GLY A 111 10.86 -33.91 10.11
N GLN A 112 12.06 -34.06 9.53
CA GLN A 112 13.33 -33.62 10.14
C GLN A 112 13.74 -32.17 9.81
N GLY A 113 12.87 -31.39 9.15
CA GLY A 113 13.19 -30.04 8.69
C GLY A 113 14.07 -29.98 7.43
N PHE A 114 14.34 -31.11 6.76
CA PHE A 114 15.12 -31.11 5.52
C PHE A 114 14.41 -30.41 4.36
N GLY A 115 13.08 -30.46 4.28
CA GLY A 115 12.33 -29.73 3.24
C GLY A 115 12.65 -28.23 3.22
N ILE A 116 12.65 -27.59 4.39
CA ILE A 116 12.99 -26.17 4.54
C ILE A 116 14.40 -25.88 4.02
N ARG A 117 15.36 -26.70 4.43
CA ARG A 117 16.77 -26.54 4.04
C ARG A 117 17.00 -26.81 2.55
N ILE A 118 16.30 -27.79 1.97
CA ILE A 118 16.34 -28.12 0.54
C ILE A 118 15.80 -26.96 -0.28
N ILE A 119 14.62 -26.45 0.08
CA ILE A 119 13.96 -25.35 -0.64
C ILE A 119 14.83 -24.11 -0.62
N ASN A 120 15.30 -23.68 0.56
CA ASN A 120 16.11 -22.47 0.67
C ASN A 120 17.45 -22.60 -0.07
N GLN A 121 18.15 -23.73 0.10
CA GLN A 121 19.41 -23.96 -0.62
C GLN A 121 19.18 -24.00 -2.15
N PHE A 122 18.08 -24.60 -2.62
CA PHE A 122 17.78 -24.66 -4.05
C PHE A 122 17.47 -23.27 -4.64
N ILE A 123 16.74 -22.43 -3.90
CA ILE A 123 16.46 -21.06 -4.30
C ILE A 123 17.76 -20.24 -4.42
N GLU A 124 18.65 -20.37 -3.43
CA GLU A 124 19.96 -19.70 -3.41
C GLU A 124 20.86 -20.18 -4.57
N ASP A 125 20.87 -21.48 -4.85
CA ASP A 125 21.74 -22.08 -5.86
C ASP A 125 21.26 -21.79 -7.30
N PHE A 126 19.94 -21.68 -7.53
CA PHE A 126 19.38 -21.68 -8.90
C PHE A 126 18.42 -20.53 -9.24
N LEU A 127 17.76 -19.89 -8.27
CA LEU A 127 16.57 -19.07 -8.53
C LEU A 127 16.72 -17.58 -8.18
N THR A 128 17.90 -17.11 -7.80
CA THR A 128 18.13 -15.70 -7.38
C THR A 128 17.92 -14.65 -8.48
N ASN A 129 17.80 -15.06 -9.74
CA ASN A 129 17.53 -14.17 -10.87
C ASN A 129 16.04 -13.87 -11.07
N PHE A 130 15.15 -14.55 -10.34
CA PHE A 130 13.70 -14.32 -10.39
C PHE A 130 13.26 -13.33 -9.32
N SER A 131 12.08 -12.75 -9.48
CA SER A 131 11.48 -11.84 -8.49
C SER A 131 10.63 -12.57 -7.46
N ALA A 132 10.11 -13.76 -7.79
CA ALA A 132 9.40 -14.58 -6.81
C ALA A 132 9.43 -16.07 -7.18
N VAL A 133 9.33 -16.91 -6.16
CA VAL A 133 9.12 -18.36 -6.29
C VAL A 133 7.69 -18.67 -5.87
N VAL A 134 7.01 -19.50 -6.67
CA VAL A 134 5.61 -19.89 -6.46
C VAL A 134 5.50 -21.39 -6.22
N VAL A 135 4.63 -21.78 -5.30
CA VAL A 135 4.21 -23.17 -5.05
C VAL A 135 2.70 -23.24 -4.89
N ASP A 136 2.10 -24.35 -5.30
CA ASP A 136 0.66 -24.56 -5.27
C ASP A 136 0.25 -25.86 -4.56
N PRO A 137 0.53 -26.01 -3.25
CA PRO A 137 0.10 -27.21 -2.55
C PRO A 137 -1.42 -27.34 -2.54
N GLU A 138 -1.91 -28.58 -2.63
CA GLU A 138 -3.30 -28.90 -2.30
C GLU A 138 -3.62 -28.44 -0.87
N MET A 139 -4.81 -27.86 -0.65
CA MET A 139 -5.25 -27.29 0.63
C MET A 139 -5.21 -28.30 1.79
N LEU A 140 -5.35 -29.59 1.48
CA LEU A 140 -5.31 -30.67 2.49
C LEU A 140 -3.89 -31.13 2.81
N ASN A 141 -2.87 -30.72 2.06
CA ASN A 141 -1.47 -31.06 2.30
C ASN A 141 -0.84 -30.13 3.36
N ILE A 142 -1.38 -30.19 4.58
CA ILE A 142 -0.97 -29.33 5.71
C ILE A 142 0.53 -29.44 6.01
N THR A 143 1.13 -30.61 5.77
CA THR A 143 2.57 -30.81 5.97
C THR A 143 3.41 -30.01 4.97
N ALA A 144 3.05 -30.03 3.69
CA ALA A 144 3.73 -29.23 2.67
C ALA A 144 3.52 -27.73 2.90
N ILE A 145 2.28 -27.31 3.18
CA ILE A 145 1.94 -25.91 3.50
C ILE A 145 2.82 -25.39 4.63
N ARG A 146 2.88 -26.10 5.77
CA ARG A 146 3.75 -25.72 6.91
C ARG A 146 5.24 -25.72 6.57
N CYS A 147 5.67 -26.58 5.64
CA CYS A 147 7.05 -26.58 5.16
C CYS A 147 7.34 -25.33 4.33
N TYR A 148 6.42 -24.93 3.45
CA TYR A 148 6.53 -23.71 2.64
C TYR A 148 6.46 -22.45 3.50
N GLU A 149 5.53 -22.35 4.45
CA GLU A 149 5.45 -21.24 5.42
C GLU A 149 6.78 -21.06 6.17
N LYS A 150 7.34 -22.16 6.71
CA LYS A 150 8.65 -22.14 7.38
C LYS A 150 9.83 -21.87 6.45
N SER A 151 9.63 -22.01 5.14
CA SER A 151 10.61 -21.64 4.11
C SER A 151 10.46 -20.19 3.66
N GLY A 152 9.49 -19.43 4.21
CA GLY A 152 9.26 -18.02 3.90
C GLY A 152 8.26 -17.76 2.77
N PHE A 153 7.46 -18.76 2.39
CA PHE A 153 6.34 -18.56 1.46
C PHE A 153 5.12 -18.05 2.24
N MET A 154 4.40 -17.09 1.66
CA MET A 154 3.16 -16.57 2.23
C MET A 154 1.97 -16.99 1.36
N ASN A 155 0.84 -17.30 2.01
CA ASN A 155 -0.41 -17.60 1.31
C ASN A 155 -0.94 -16.33 0.64
N THR A 156 -1.48 -16.45 -0.57
CA THR A 156 -1.98 -15.32 -1.36
C THR A 156 -3.42 -15.54 -1.80
N SER A 157 -4.07 -14.46 -2.25
CA SER A 157 -5.39 -14.55 -2.88
C SER A 157 -5.34 -14.91 -4.37
N PHE A 158 -4.21 -15.40 -4.88
CA PHE A 158 -4.01 -15.63 -6.32
C PHE A 158 -4.55 -16.96 -6.81
N SER A 159 -4.95 -17.87 -5.92
CA SER A 159 -5.52 -19.16 -6.34
C SER A 159 -6.88 -18.97 -6.99
N GLU A 160 -7.08 -19.58 -8.16
CA GLU A 160 -8.34 -19.65 -8.89
C GLU A 160 -9.05 -21.00 -8.72
N ASP A 161 -8.38 -21.97 -8.07
CA ASP A 161 -8.94 -23.28 -7.71
C ASP A 161 -9.02 -23.42 -6.17
N PRO A 162 -10.22 -23.65 -5.60
CA PRO A 162 -10.38 -23.80 -4.15
C PRO A 162 -9.67 -25.03 -3.55
N ASN A 163 -9.19 -25.97 -4.37
CA ASN A 163 -8.45 -27.15 -3.89
C ASN A 163 -6.96 -26.86 -3.70
N TYR A 164 -6.44 -25.78 -4.25
CA TYR A 164 -5.03 -25.42 -4.18
C TYR A 164 -4.85 -24.06 -3.50
N LEU A 165 -3.75 -23.92 -2.78
CA LEU A 165 -3.24 -22.60 -2.41
C LEU A 165 -2.32 -22.11 -3.53
N VAL A 166 -2.12 -20.79 -3.62
CA VAL A 166 -0.98 -20.22 -4.34
C VAL A 166 -0.15 -19.49 -3.31
N MET A 167 1.03 -20.02 -3.00
CA MET A 167 1.93 -19.44 -2.02
C MET A 167 3.15 -18.85 -2.72
N VAL A 168 3.54 -17.65 -2.31
CA VAL A 168 4.60 -16.88 -2.97
C VAL A 168 5.71 -16.55 -1.96
N LYS A 169 6.95 -16.77 -2.36
CA LYS A 169 8.13 -16.26 -1.67
C LYS A 169 8.79 -15.20 -2.56
N GLN A 170 8.73 -13.95 -2.12
CA GLN A 170 9.39 -12.85 -2.80
C GLN A 170 10.92 -12.98 -2.71
N LEU A 171 11.59 -12.66 -3.81
CA LEU A 171 13.04 -12.56 -3.89
C LEU A 171 13.39 -11.10 -4.20
N ILE A 172 14.57 -10.68 -3.79
CA ILE A 172 15.13 -9.40 -4.20
C ILE A 172 16.29 -9.63 -5.15
N ASN A 173 16.29 -8.89 -6.26
CA ASN A 173 17.39 -8.90 -7.20
C ASN A 173 18.71 -8.53 -6.49
N PRO A 174 19.76 -9.37 -6.55
CA PRO A 174 21.05 -9.08 -5.92
C PRO A 174 21.67 -7.74 -6.33
N GLU A 175 21.39 -7.27 -7.55
CA GLU A 175 21.85 -5.98 -8.04
C GLU A 175 21.20 -4.81 -7.29
N VAL A 176 19.95 -4.97 -6.83
CA VAL A 176 19.29 -3.99 -5.97
C VAL A 176 20.03 -3.89 -4.64
N LEU A 177 20.35 -5.02 -3.99
CA LEU A 177 21.10 -5.02 -2.72
C LEU A 177 22.51 -4.43 -2.89
N ARG A 178 23.15 -4.67 -4.04
CA ARG A 178 24.45 -4.06 -4.37
C ARG A 178 24.33 -2.54 -4.50
N GLU A 179 23.30 -2.05 -5.18
CA GLU A 179 23.03 -0.61 -5.31
C GLU A 179 22.72 0.03 -3.94
N VAL A 180 21.92 -0.64 -3.11
CA VAL A 180 21.64 -0.22 -1.73
C VAL A 180 22.93 -0.06 -0.94
N LYS A 181 23.80 -1.07 -0.96
CA LYS A 181 25.10 -1.03 -0.27
C LYS A 181 25.94 0.16 -0.76
N ASN A 182 26.06 0.36 -2.07
CA ASN A 182 26.82 1.47 -2.65
C ASN A 182 26.29 2.84 -2.18
N LEU A 183 24.97 3.04 -2.24
CA LEU A 183 24.33 4.29 -1.81
C LEU A 183 24.58 4.59 -0.33
N LEU A 184 24.40 3.59 0.54
CA LEU A 184 24.61 3.74 1.98
C LEU A 184 26.08 3.96 2.33
N GLN A 185 27.01 3.25 1.69
CA GLN A 185 28.45 3.45 1.90
C GLN A 185 28.88 4.88 1.52
N ALA A 186 28.36 5.40 0.42
CA ALA A 186 28.60 6.78 0.02
C ALA A 186 27.98 7.78 1.01
N ARG A 187 26.73 7.55 1.43
CA ARG A 187 26.00 8.42 2.36
C ARG A 187 26.69 8.54 3.72
N PHE A 188 27.12 7.41 4.29
CA PHE A 188 27.72 7.38 5.62
C PHE A 188 29.25 7.49 5.60
N ALA A 189 29.88 7.47 4.43
CA ALA A 189 31.33 7.39 4.27
C ALA A 189 31.92 6.27 5.17
N ALA A 190 31.32 5.09 5.10
CA ALA A 190 31.58 3.96 5.97
C ALA A 190 31.59 2.66 5.18
N GLU A 191 32.41 1.70 5.58
CA GLU A 191 32.18 0.33 5.18
C GLU A 191 30.98 -0.24 5.95
N LEU A 192 30.10 -0.93 5.23
CA LEU A 192 28.94 -1.58 5.81
C LEU A 192 28.60 -2.85 5.03
N ASN A 193 27.99 -3.78 5.73
CA ASN A 193 27.41 -4.99 5.15
C ASN A 193 25.92 -5.05 5.43
N ILE A 194 25.20 -5.71 4.52
CA ILE A 194 23.82 -6.10 4.72
C ILE A 194 23.86 -7.48 5.37
N ASP A 195 23.38 -7.58 6.60
CA ASP A 195 23.34 -8.85 7.34
C ASP A 195 22.22 -9.75 6.82
N SER A 196 21.02 -9.17 6.72
CA SER A 196 19.81 -9.88 6.36
C SER A 196 18.79 -8.95 5.68
N ILE A 197 17.69 -9.52 5.19
CA ILE A 197 16.55 -8.78 4.66
C ILE A 197 15.26 -9.33 5.26
N HIS A 198 14.32 -8.44 5.55
CA HIS A 198 13.00 -8.81 6.07
C HIS A 198 11.93 -8.08 5.28
N PHE A 199 11.09 -8.83 4.55
CA PHE A 199 9.91 -8.28 3.90
C PHE A 199 8.90 -7.83 4.95
N LEU A 200 8.45 -6.58 4.84
CA LEU A 200 7.37 -5.98 5.63
C LEU A 200 6.07 -5.87 4.82
N SER A 201 6.16 -5.89 3.50
CA SER A 201 5.03 -5.95 2.57
C SER A 201 4.65 -7.39 2.27
N GLU A 202 3.35 -7.68 2.22
CA GLU A 202 2.83 -8.95 1.69
C GLU A 202 3.12 -9.09 0.19
N PRO A 203 3.19 -10.33 -0.36
CA PRO A 203 3.51 -10.55 -1.77
C PRO A 203 2.51 -9.97 -2.75
N ASP A 204 1.28 -9.71 -2.28
CA ASP A 204 0.18 -9.15 -3.04
C ASP A 204 0.12 -7.61 -3.02
N ARG A 205 1.08 -6.95 -2.37
CA ARG A 205 1.18 -5.49 -2.35
C ARG A 205 2.08 -5.02 -3.49
N ARG A 206 1.68 -3.93 -4.14
CA ARG A 206 2.44 -3.29 -5.23
C ARG A 206 3.81 -2.75 -4.78
N ASN A 207 3.87 -2.19 -3.57
CA ASN A 207 5.11 -1.65 -3.01
C ASN A 207 5.82 -2.78 -2.27
N ILE A 208 7.08 -3.04 -2.62
CA ILE A 208 7.95 -3.93 -1.84
C ILE A 208 8.59 -3.09 -0.74
N VAL A 209 8.34 -3.46 0.51
CA VAL A 209 8.90 -2.79 1.68
C VAL A 209 9.78 -3.77 2.43
N LEU A 210 11.05 -3.41 2.64
CA LEU A 210 12.04 -4.24 3.32
C LEU A 210 12.63 -3.51 4.50
N ARG A 211 12.80 -4.21 5.61
CA ARG A 211 13.78 -3.85 6.64
C ARG A 211 15.11 -4.53 6.33
N ILE A 212 16.17 -3.73 6.32
CA ILE A 212 17.53 -4.17 6.00
C ILE A 212 18.44 -3.85 7.19
N PRO A 213 18.74 -4.84 8.06
CA PRO A 213 19.76 -4.71 9.09
C PRO A 213 21.15 -4.46 8.49
N LEU A 214 21.88 -3.53 9.10
CA LEU A 214 23.20 -3.08 8.66
C LEU A 214 24.25 -3.42 9.72
N GLU A 215 25.40 -3.92 9.26
CA GLU A 215 26.58 -4.08 10.10
C GLU A 215 27.61 -3.00 9.74
N SER A 216 27.98 -2.16 10.70
CA SER A 216 29.08 -1.22 10.56
C SER A 216 29.74 -0.92 11.91
N THR A 217 31.06 -0.71 11.90
CA THR A 217 31.81 -0.26 13.08
C THR A 217 31.79 1.26 13.26
N LYS A 218 31.20 2.01 12.31
CA LYS A 218 31.18 3.47 12.34
C LYS A 218 29.97 3.99 13.11
N SER A 219 30.23 4.82 14.13
CA SER A 219 29.18 5.55 14.84
C SER A 219 28.38 6.45 13.88
N GLY A 220 27.05 6.41 13.99
CA GLY A 220 26.13 7.22 13.19
C GLY A 220 25.52 6.50 11.97
N VAL A 221 25.98 5.28 11.65
CA VAL A 221 25.25 4.36 10.77
C VAL A 221 24.10 3.76 11.57
N PRO A 222 22.85 3.77 11.05
CA PRO A 222 21.72 3.15 11.75
C PRO A 222 21.85 1.62 11.75
N GLU A 223 21.28 0.96 12.76
CA GLU A 223 21.26 -0.52 12.87
C GLU A 223 20.45 -1.18 11.73
N SER A 224 19.48 -0.46 11.18
CA SER A 224 18.68 -0.90 10.05
C SER A 224 18.14 0.29 9.26
N ILE A 225 17.75 0.02 8.01
CA ILE A 225 17.06 0.97 7.13
C ILE A 225 15.83 0.31 6.50
N ILE A 226 14.91 1.14 6.01
CA ILE A 226 13.79 0.68 5.19
C ILE A 226 14.08 0.95 3.72
N LEU A 227 13.90 -0.06 2.89
CA LEU A 227 13.81 0.09 1.44
C LEU A 227 12.34 0.03 1.05
N LYS A 228 11.86 1.03 0.33
CA LYS A 228 10.55 1.02 -0.33
C LYS A 228 10.77 1.06 -1.83
N GLN A 229 10.34 0.02 -2.52
CA GLN A 229 10.37 -0.09 -3.98
C GLN A 229 8.94 0.02 -4.53
N SER A 230 8.76 0.89 -5.51
CA SER A 230 7.46 1.13 -6.14
C SER A 230 7.37 0.43 -7.48
N LEU A 231 6.42 -0.49 -7.59
CA LEU A 231 6.12 -1.23 -8.81
C LEU A 231 4.73 -0.81 -9.35
N PRO A 232 4.47 -1.02 -10.65
CA PRO A 232 3.13 -0.82 -11.21
C PRO A 232 2.08 -1.70 -10.55
N GLU A 233 0.84 -1.22 -10.52
CA GLU A 233 -0.34 -2.00 -10.15
C GLU A 233 -1.37 -2.03 -11.28
N GLN A 234 -2.37 -2.90 -11.17
CA GLN A 234 -3.34 -3.10 -12.25
C GLN A 234 -4.23 -1.89 -12.54
N SER A 235 -4.53 -1.07 -11.53
CA SER A 235 -5.35 0.13 -11.72
C SER A 235 -4.60 1.21 -12.50
N ASP A 236 -3.28 1.07 -12.64
CA ASP A 236 -2.50 2.01 -13.44
C ASP A 236 -2.87 1.86 -14.91
N GLU A 237 -3.25 2.97 -15.53
CA GLU A 237 -3.47 3.01 -16.97
C GLU A 237 -2.17 2.71 -17.73
N ASP A 238 -1.04 3.13 -17.16
CA ASP A 238 0.30 2.90 -17.68
C ASP A 238 1.39 2.96 -16.59
N ASP A 239 2.63 2.67 -16.99
CA ASP A 239 3.80 2.72 -16.11
C ASP A 239 4.17 4.15 -15.65
N GLN A 240 3.60 5.20 -16.26
CA GLN A 240 3.86 6.59 -15.87
C GLN A 240 3.26 6.92 -14.51
N GLU A 241 2.08 6.38 -14.19
CA GLU A 241 1.45 6.62 -12.90
C GLU A 241 2.29 6.04 -11.75
N ALA A 242 2.76 4.80 -11.91
CA ALA A 242 3.67 4.15 -10.98
C ALA A 242 4.98 4.94 -10.80
N TYR A 243 5.55 5.42 -11.89
CA TYR A 243 6.76 6.24 -11.85
C TYR A 243 6.52 7.61 -11.21
N ALA A 244 5.37 8.24 -11.44
CA ALA A 244 5.01 9.52 -10.83
C ALA A 244 4.87 9.39 -9.31
N ARG A 245 4.23 8.33 -8.82
CA ARG A 245 4.13 8.02 -7.38
C ARG A 245 5.49 7.79 -6.75
N PHE A 246 6.34 6.98 -7.39
CA PHE A 246 7.74 6.78 -6.98
C PHE A 246 8.50 8.11 -6.89
N ALA A 247 8.37 8.96 -7.92
CA ALA A 247 9.07 10.23 -7.98
C ALA A 247 8.62 11.22 -6.90
N ARG A 248 7.31 11.27 -6.59
CA ARG A 248 6.75 12.09 -5.51
C ARG A 248 7.21 11.63 -4.12
N ASP A 249 7.21 10.33 -3.87
CA ASP A 249 7.64 9.77 -2.59
C ASP A 249 9.12 10.06 -2.32
N TRP A 250 9.98 9.83 -3.33
CA TRP A 250 11.38 10.24 -3.26
C TRP A 250 11.52 11.76 -3.08
N ALA A 251 10.91 12.56 -3.96
CA ALA A 251 11.06 14.01 -3.91
C ALA A 251 10.62 14.60 -2.57
N GLY A 252 9.53 14.10 -2.01
CA GLY A 252 9.03 14.48 -0.69
C GLY A 252 10.04 14.18 0.40
N LEU A 253 10.51 12.95 0.48
CA LEU A 253 11.39 12.54 1.57
C LEU A 253 12.77 13.20 1.52
N GLU A 254 13.34 13.35 0.32
CA GLU A 254 14.61 14.08 0.13
C GLU A 254 14.45 15.56 0.50
N PHE A 255 13.38 16.20 0.04
CA PHE A 255 13.07 17.60 0.37
C PHE A 255 12.90 17.80 1.88
N LEU A 256 12.10 16.96 2.53
CA LEU A 256 11.83 17.09 3.96
C LEU A 256 13.09 16.87 4.81
N SER A 257 14.00 16.02 4.32
CA SER A 257 15.32 15.81 4.92
C SER A 257 16.33 16.92 4.61
N SER A 258 16.06 17.80 3.64
CA SER A 258 16.97 18.89 3.24
C SER A 258 16.65 20.23 3.90
N ILE A 259 15.45 20.37 4.48
CA ILE A 259 15.02 21.58 5.18
C ILE A 259 15.05 21.41 6.71
N PRO A 260 15.16 22.51 7.48
CA PRO A 260 15.05 22.44 8.93
C PRO A 260 13.67 21.94 9.37
N GLN A 261 13.65 20.84 10.14
CA GLN A 261 12.44 20.32 10.76
C GLN A 261 12.42 20.70 12.25
N PRO A 262 11.33 21.29 12.77
CA PRO A 262 11.23 21.65 14.19
C PRO A 262 11.00 20.43 15.11
N ALA A 263 10.59 19.31 14.54
CA ALA A 263 10.37 18.03 15.20
C ALA A 263 10.80 16.90 14.25
N HIS A 264 11.14 15.74 14.78
CA HIS A 264 11.37 14.55 13.96
C HIS A 264 10.00 13.88 13.77
N ASN A 265 9.26 14.28 12.73
CA ASN A 265 7.89 13.80 12.44
C ASN A 265 7.76 13.21 11.02
N VAL A 266 8.88 12.99 10.35
CA VAL A 266 9.00 12.34 9.04
C VAL A 266 10.30 11.51 9.04
N PRO A 267 10.34 10.33 8.40
CA PRO A 267 11.57 9.55 8.30
C PRO A 267 12.69 10.29 7.58
N LYS A 268 13.94 10.06 7.96
CA LYS A 268 15.10 10.57 7.20
C LYS A 268 15.26 9.86 5.86
N PHE A 269 15.69 10.59 4.85
CA PHE A 269 16.12 10.06 3.55
C PHE A 269 17.60 9.66 3.57
N TYR A 270 17.90 8.47 3.04
CA TYR A 270 19.26 7.94 2.93
C TYR A 270 19.76 7.75 1.49
N GLY A 271 18.86 7.66 0.50
CA GLY A 271 19.24 7.50 -0.90
C GLY A 271 18.10 6.91 -1.73
N ALA A 272 18.26 6.84 -3.04
CA ALA A 272 17.29 6.24 -3.94
C ALA A 272 17.94 5.82 -5.26
N SER A 273 17.29 4.92 -5.99
CA SER A 273 17.68 4.49 -7.33
C SER A 273 16.53 4.65 -8.32
N LYS A 274 16.75 5.45 -9.38
CA LYS A 274 15.79 5.55 -10.50
C LYS A 274 15.70 4.24 -11.28
N GLN A 275 16.83 3.57 -11.49
CA GLN A 275 16.91 2.35 -12.28
C GLN A 275 16.06 1.24 -11.68
N TYR A 276 16.11 1.10 -10.35
CA TYR A 276 15.39 0.06 -9.62
C TYR A 276 14.13 0.56 -8.90
N ARG A 277 13.79 1.85 -9.02
CA ARG A 277 12.59 2.50 -8.44
C ARG A 277 12.41 2.25 -6.94
N PHE A 278 13.50 2.39 -6.19
CA PHE A 278 13.44 2.33 -4.73
C PHE A 278 13.97 3.60 -4.09
N LEU A 279 13.52 3.85 -2.86
CA LEU A 279 14.13 4.79 -1.95
C LEU A 279 14.47 4.11 -0.61
N LEU A 280 15.46 4.68 0.08
CA LEU A 280 16.00 4.24 1.35
C LEU A 280 15.66 5.30 2.40
N MET A 281 15.02 4.86 3.46
CA MET A 281 14.55 5.73 4.54
C MET A 281 14.92 5.17 5.91
N GLU A 282 14.82 6.03 6.91
CA GLU A 282 14.97 5.68 8.32
C GLU A 282 14.02 4.55 8.71
N ASP A 283 14.58 3.54 9.37
CA ASP A 283 13.79 2.56 10.09
C ASP A 283 13.44 3.11 11.46
N LEU A 284 12.14 3.23 11.72
CA LEU A 284 11.61 3.69 13.00
C LEU A 284 11.72 2.62 14.10
N GLY A 285 12.26 1.44 13.77
CA GLY A 285 12.81 0.45 14.72
C GLY A 285 11.77 -0.37 15.47
N GLN A 286 10.48 -0.21 15.18
CA GLN A 286 9.37 -0.79 15.93
C GLN A 286 8.40 -1.53 15.00
N GLN A 287 7.52 -2.35 15.58
CA GLN A 287 6.33 -2.86 14.89
C GLN A 287 5.47 -1.67 14.47
N HIS A 288 4.92 -1.68 13.25
CA HIS A 288 4.02 -0.62 12.81
C HIS A 288 2.76 -0.58 13.70
N ILE A 289 2.64 0.49 14.49
CA ILE A 289 1.41 0.88 15.17
C ILE A 289 0.94 2.16 14.49
N SER A 290 -0.28 2.13 13.97
CA SER A 290 -0.81 3.26 13.21
C SER A 290 -1.79 4.09 14.04
N LEU A 291 -2.22 5.25 13.53
CA LEU A 291 -3.29 6.01 14.15
C LEU A 291 -4.63 5.23 14.11
N VAL A 292 -4.81 4.27 13.19
CA VAL A 292 -5.98 3.37 13.16
C VAL A 292 -6.14 2.63 14.50
N ASP A 293 -5.05 2.22 15.12
CA ASP A 293 -5.05 1.48 16.37
C ASP A 293 -5.70 2.26 17.51
N SER A 294 -5.39 3.55 17.58
CA SER A 294 -5.94 4.46 18.58
C SER A 294 -7.43 4.78 18.32
N LEU A 295 -7.91 4.63 17.07
CA LEU A 295 -9.29 4.94 16.67
C LEU A 295 -10.24 3.74 16.75
N THR A 296 -9.73 2.52 16.61
CA THR A 296 -10.54 1.30 16.46
C THR A 296 -10.74 0.51 17.76
N ILE A 297 -10.09 0.93 18.85
CA ILE A 297 -10.22 0.37 20.20
C ILE A 297 -10.99 1.36 21.09
N PRO A 298 -11.95 0.91 21.94
CA PRO A 298 -12.79 1.79 22.78
C PRO A 298 -12.00 2.47 23.91
N ASN A 299 -11.27 3.54 23.58
CA ASN A 299 -10.50 4.36 24.50
C ASN A 299 -10.43 5.83 24.04
N GLN A 300 -11.46 6.58 24.38
CA GLN A 300 -11.61 7.99 24.01
C GLN A 300 -10.39 8.84 24.38
N LYS A 301 -9.85 8.67 25.60
CA LYS A 301 -8.71 9.46 26.07
C LYS A 301 -7.46 9.22 25.22
N LYS A 302 -7.18 7.95 24.87
CA LYS A 302 -6.05 7.59 24.01
C LYS A 302 -6.25 8.15 22.60
N ALA A 303 -7.44 8.02 22.04
CA ALA A 303 -7.76 8.54 20.70
C ALA A 303 -7.60 10.05 20.61
N ILE A 304 -8.12 10.82 21.57
CA ILE A 304 -7.96 12.28 21.60
C ILE A 304 -6.48 12.65 21.69
N ALA A 305 -5.71 12.00 22.57
CA ALA A 305 -4.28 12.27 22.68
C ALA A 305 -3.49 11.95 21.39
N ALA A 306 -3.83 10.84 20.72
CA ALA A 306 -3.23 10.48 19.44
C ALA A 306 -3.59 11.50 18.33
N LEU A 307 -4.87 11.88 18.21
CA LEU A 307 -5.34 12.88 17.26
C LEU A 307 -4.74 14.26 17.50
N SER A 308 -4.54 14.66 18.77
CA SER A 308 -3.86 15.93 19.10
C SER A 308 -2.40 15.93 18.64
N ARG A 309 -1.68 14.82 18.85
CA ARG A 309 -0.31 14.65 18.32
C ARG A 309 -0.30 14.65 16.80
N PHE A 310 -1.27 14.01 16.17
CA PHE A 310 -1.42 13.98 14.71
C PHE A 310 -1.61 15.38 14.14
N MET A 311 -2.55 16.17 14.65
CA MET A 311 -2.76 17.54 14.15
C MET A 311 -1.57 18.46 14.41
N LYS A 312 -0.84 18.23 15.51
CA LYS A 312 0.42 18.94 15.77
C LYS A 312 1.50 18.57 14.76
N ALA A 313 1.68 17.28 14.48
CA ALA A 313 2.66 16.79 13.51
C ALA A 313 2.34 17.28 12.09
N LEU A 314 1.06 17.23 11.68
CA LEU A 314 0.60 17.71 10.38
C LEU A 314 0.78 19.23 10.24
N GLY A 315 0.40 20.00 11.26
CA GLY A 315 0.59 21.46 11.28
C GLY A 315 2.06 21.85 11.24
N SER A 316 2.91 21.15 11.99
CA SER A 316 4.36 21.32 11.99
C SER A 316 4.98 21.00 10.61
N PHE A 317 4.54 19.89 9.99
CA PHE A 317 4.93 19.52 8.63
C PHE A 317 4.62 20.64 7.64
N HIS A 318 3.39 21.14 7.59
CA HIS A 318 3.02 22.24 6.70
C HIS A 318 3.75 23.56 7.01
N ALA A 319 3.89 23.90 8.29
CA ALA A 319 4.60 25.09 8.72
C ALA A 319 6.07 25.06 8.30
N SER A 320 6.73 23.89 8.32
CA SER A 320 8.12 23.72 7.90
C SER A 320 8.33 23.89 6.39
N THR A 321 7.37 23.45 5.58
CA THR A 321 7.49 23.44 4.11
C THR A 321 7.06 24.76 3.47
N TYR A 322 6.34 25.60 4.21
CA TYR A 322 5.99 26.96 3.79
C TYR A 322 7.23 27.74 3.35
N SER A 323 7.11 28.46 2.22
CA SER A 323 8.21 29.22 1.59
C SER A 323 9.39 28.38 1.07
N HIS A 324 9.29 27.05 1.03
CA HIS A 324 10.33 26.15 0.52
C HIS A 324 9.84 25.24 -0.64
N THR A 325 8.62 25.44 -1.13
CA THR A 325 7.98 24.56 -2.14
C THR A 325 8.72 24.53 -3.48
N GLU A 326 9.38 25.61 -3.89
CA GLU A 326 10.25 25.61 -5.08
C GLU A 326 11.43 24.61 -4.98
N HIS A 327 11.89 24.30 -3.76
CA HIS A 327 12.94 23.31 -3.55
C HIS A 327 12.44 21.90 -3.86
N TYR A 328 11.24 21.57 -3.37
CA TYR A 328 10.55 20.32 -3.70
C TYR A 328 10.36 20.17 -5.22
N GLU A 329 9.84 21.19 -5.89
CA GLU A 329 9.63 21.20 -7.35
C GLU A 329 10.92 20.93 -8.14
N LYS A 330 12.05 21.52 -7.71
CA LYS A 330 13.37 21.27 -8.32
C LYS A 330 13.81 19.82 -8.16
N ILE A 331 13.59 19.22 -6.98
CA ILE A 331 13.90 17.81 -6.73
C ILE A 331 13.01 16.92 -7.58
N LEU A 332 11.69 17.17 -7.61
CA LEU A 332 10.73 16.40 -8.39
C LEU A 332 11.10 16.41 -9.88
N ARG A 333 11.37 17.59 -10.47
CA ARG A 333 11.77 17.71 -11.88
C ARG A 333 13.11 17.08 -12.19
N ARG A 334 14.05 17.06 -11.23
CA ARG A 334 15.31 16.31 -11.36
C ARG A 334 15.04 14.81 -11.44
N ILE A 335 14.05 14.30 -10.73
CA ILE A 335 13.70 12.86 -10.69
C ILE A 335 12.86 12.47 -11.91
N HIS A 336 11.78 13.21 -12.15
CA HIS A 336 10.79 13.03 -13.19
C HIS A 336 10.73 14.29 -14.07
N VAL A 337 11.46 14.27 -15.18
CA VAL A 337 11.62 15.42 -16.09
C VAL A 337 10.29 15.91 -16.65
N ASN A 338 9.35 14.99 -16.87
CA ASN A 338 8.01 15.25 -17.38
C ASN A 338 6.96 15.28 -16.27
N ALA A 339 7.35 15.61 -15.04
CA ALA A 339 6.40 15.81 -13.96
C ALA A 339 5.34 16.84 -14.37
N GLU A 340 4.09 16.50 -14.10
CA GLU A 340 2.91 17.32 -14.39
C GLU A 340 3.10 18.73 -13.82
N THR A 341 2.76 19.72 -14.63
CA THR A 341 2.78 21.12 -14.21
C THR A 341 1.49 21.50 -13.48
N GLU A 342 1.57 22.51 -12.63
CA GLU A 342 0.40 23.09 -11.94
C GLU A 342 -0.76 23.45 -12.89
N GLN A 343 -0.46 23.89 -14.12
CA GLN A 343 -1.49 24.20 -15.12
C GLN A 343 -2.15 22.92 -15.66
N GLU A 344 -1.35 21.90 -15.99
CA GLU A 344 -1.86 20.62 -16.50
C GLU A 344 -2.73 19.93 -15.45
N GLU A 345 -2.30 19.93 -14.18
CA GLU A 345 -3.06 19.40 -13.05
C GLU A 345 -4.40 20.15 -12.90
N LEU A 346 -4.38 21.49 -12.94
CA LEU A 346 -5.60 22.29 -12.85
C LEU A 346 -6.57 21.98 -14.00
N ASP A 347 -6.06 21.92 -15.23
CA ASP A 347 -6.86 21.64 -16.42
C ASP A 347 -7.47 20.24 -16.35
N PHE A 348 -6.71 19.24 -15.88
CA PHE A 348 -7.20 17.89 -15.64
C PHE A 348 -8.31 17.87 -14.59
N ILE A 349 -8.09 18.46 -13.41
CA ILE A 349 -9.05 18.45 -12.31
C ILE A 349 -10.33 19.21 -12.67
N LEU A 350 -10.25 20.34 -13.38
CA LEU A 350 -11.43 21.05 -13.88
C LEU A 350 -12.21 20.20 -14.88
N LYS A 351 -11.52 19.58 -15.83
CA LYS A 351 -12.12 18.70 -16.84
C LYS A 351 -12.75 17.45 -16.23
N ASP A 352 -12.21 16.96 -15.11
CA ASP A 352 -12.72 15.79 -14.41
C ASP A 352 -13.92 16.13 -13.49
N LEU A 353 -13.80 17.18 -12.67
CA LEU A 353 -14.77 17.44 -11.60
C LEU A 353 -16.01 18.21 -12.06
N LEU A 354 -15.92 19.12 -13.03
CA LEU A 354 -17.09 19.89 -13.48
C LEU A 354 -18.18 19.00 -14.11
N PRO A 355 -17.86 18.05 -15.02
CA PRO A 355 -18.86 17.12 -15.53
C PRO A 355 -19.47 16.22 -14.44
N LYS A 356 -18.69 15.84 -13.42
CA LYS A 356 -19.18 15.04 -12.29
C LYS A 356 -20.13 15.83 -11.39
N LEU A 357 -19.87 17.12 -11.18
CA LEU A 357 -20.79 18.05 -10.51
C LEU A 357 -22.12 18.13 -11.26
N GLU A 358 -22.08 18.31 -12.58
CA GLU A 358 -23.29 18.37 -13.42
C GLU A 358 -24.08 17.05 -13.39
N LEU A 359 -23.37 15.92 -13.54
CA LEU A 359 -23.97 14.58 -13.52
C LEU A 359 -24.66 14.30 -12.19
N ALA A 360 -24.00 14.59 -11.07
CA ALA A 360 -24.56 14.35 -9.73
C ALA A 360 -25.87 15.16 -9.51
N ASN A 361 -25.89 16.43 -9.92
CA ASN A 361 -27.09 17.26 -9.83
C ASN A 361 -28.21 16.75 -10.75
N LYS A 362 -27.87 16.38 -11.99
CA LYS A 362 -28.82 15.82 -12.96
C LYS A 362 -29.49 14.54 -12.44
N GLN A 363 -28.74 13.64 -11.80
CA GLN A 363 -29.27 12.39 -11.22
C GLN A 363 -30.33 12.61 -10.12
N LEU A 364 -30.32 13.79 -9.50
CA LEU A 364 -31.26 14.21 -8.46
C LEU A 364 -32.29 15.24 -8.95
N ASN A 365 -32.28 15.58 -10.24
CA ASN A 365 -33.11 16.64 -10.83
C ASN A 365 -32.90 18.02 -10.17
N LEU A 366 -31.66 18.32 -9.78
CA LEU A 366 -31.27 19.61 -9.20
C LEU A 366 -30.72 20.55 -10.28
N PRO A 367 -31.02 21.87 -10.21
CA PRO A 367 -30.52 22.83 -11.18
C PRO A 367 -29.01 23.09 -10.98
N VAL A 368 -28.28 23.19 -12.08
CA VAL A 368 -26.90 23.68 -12.10
C VAL A 368 -26.91 25.08 -12.70
N THR A 369 -26.61 26.09 -11.88
CA THR A 369 -26.54 27.48 -12.34
C THR A 369 -25.11 27.85 -12.71
N GLN A 370 -24.93 28.86 -13.55
CA GLN A 370 -23.59 29.37 -13.88
C GLN A 370 -22.84 29.81 -12.62
N ALA A 371 -23.52 30.44 -11.65
CA ALA A 371 -22.90 30.87 -10.40
C ALA A 371 -22.38 29.71 -9.54
N LEU A 372 -23.03 28.53 -9.58
CA LEU A 372 -22.52 27.32 -8.95
C LEU A 372 -21.25 26.81 -9.65
N ILE A 373 -21.23 26.83 -10.99
CA ILE A 373 -20.05 26.45 -11.78
C ILE A 373 -18.88 27.39 -11.49
N ASP A 374 -19.15 28.70 -11.43
CA ASP A 374 -18.14 29.72 -11.14
C ASP A 374 -17.55 29.53 -9.73
N GLU A 375 -18.37 29.24 -8.71
CA GLU A 375 -17.88 28.87 -7.38
C GLU A 375 -17.02 27.59 -7.40
N ALA A 376 -17.43 26.56 -8.15
CA ALA A 376 -16.66 25.33 -8.26
C ALA A 376 -15.29 25.57 -8.90
N ILE A 377 -15.22 26.37 -9.97
CA ILE A 377 -13.97 26.77 -10.62
C ILE A 377 -13.08 27.56 -9.65
N ASP A 378 -13.63 28.52 -8.92
CA ASP A 378 -12.90 29.33 -7.93
C ASP A 378 -12.33 28.47 -6.81
N ILE A 379 -13.11 27.50 -6.29
CA ILE A 379 -12.65 26.55 -5.27
C ILE A 379 -11.47 25.73 -5.80
N ILE A 380 -11.63 25.08 -6.96
CA ILE A 380 -10.59 24.22 -7.55
C ILE A 380 -9.32 25.04 -7.81
N THR A 381 -9.47 26.21 -8.43
CA THR A 381 -8.34 27.10 -8.73
C THR A 381 -7.62 27.55 -7.45
N THR A 382 -8.36 27.94 -6.41
CA THR A 382 -7.76 28.40 -5.15
C THR A 382 -6.99 27.29 -4.42
N MET A 383 -7.47 26.05 -4.48
CA MET A 383 -6.83 24.93 -3.79
C MET A 383 -5.56 24.43 -4.48
N LEU A 384 -5.50 24.56 -5.81
CA LEU A 384 -4.37 24.09 -6.62
C LEU A 384 -3.33 25.18 -6.91
N ARG A 385 -3.73 26.46 -7.00
CA ARG A 385 -2.79 27.55 -7.31
C ARG A 385 -2.06 28.10 -6.08
N PRO A 386 -0.89 28.74 -6.27
CA PRO A 386 -0.14 29.38 -5.21
C PRO A 386 -0.98 30.47 -4.54
N ASN A 387 -1.00 30.44 -3.21
CA ASN A 387 -1.79 31.32 -2.37
C ASN A 387 -1.10 31.44 -0.98
N PRO A 388 -1.60 32.28 -0.05
CA PRO A 388 -0.95 32.49 1.25
C PRO A 388 -0.81 31.25 2.15
N PHE A 389 -1.46 30.13 1.83
CA PHE A 389 -1.38 28.85 2.54
C PHE A 389 -0.69 27.74 1.71
N THR A 390 0.05 28.08 0.66
CA THR A 390 0.73 27.09 -0.18
C THR A 390 1.92 26.44 0.54
N VAL A 391 1.85 25.12 0.64
CA VAL A 391 2.82 24.24 1.31
C VAL A 391 2.95 22.94 0.52
N LEU A 392 3.88 22.07 0.89
CA LEU A 392 3.79 20.67 0.48
C LEU A 392 2.69 20.01 1.32
N THR A 393 1.64 19.50 0.68
CA THR A 393 0.60 18.67 1.30
C THR A 393 0.98 17.20 1.20
N HIS A 394 0.51 16.37 2.13
CA HIS A 394 0.72 14.92 2.09
C HIS A 394 -0.14 14.25 1.00
N GLY A 395 -1.35 14.77 0.78
CA GLY A 395 -2.26 14.32 -0.29
C GLY A 395 -2.99 13.00 -0.03
N ASP A 396 -2.54 12.20 0.93
CA ASP A 396 -3.24 11.01 1.44
C ASP A 396 -2.91 10.76 2.93
N ILE A 397 -3.30 11.70 3.78
CA ILE A 397 -2.97 11.70 5.22
C ILE A 397 -3.84 10.72 6.03
N CYS A 398 -4.04 9.51 5.51
CA CYS A 398 -4.84 8.50 6.16
C CYS A 398 -4.22 7.98 7.46
N PRO A 399 -5.02 7.55 8.46
CA PRO A 399 -4.50 7.07 9.74
C PRO A 399 -3.51 5.90 9.66
N ASP A 400 -3.53 5.09 8.60
CA ASP A 400 -2.56 4.03 8.34
C ASP A 400 -1.22 4.52 7.78
N ASN A 401 -1.18 5.75 7.24
CA ASN A 401 0.05 6.46 6.84
C ASN A 401 0.65 7.28 8.00
N VAL A 402 0.19 7.00 9.23
CA VAL A 402 0.53 7.76 10.43
C VAL A 402 1.05 6.80 11.50
N PHE A 403 2.36 6.78 11.69
CA PHE A 403 3.05 5.93 12.65
C PHE A 403 2.92 6.52 14.07
N ASP A 404 2.19 5.84 14.95
CA ASP A 404 1.77 6.32 16.27
C ASP A 404 2.44 5.56 17.44
N HIS A 405 3.74 5.76 17.63
CA HIS A 405 4.40 5.27 18.85
C HIS A 405 4.13 6.19 20.04
N TYR A 406 3.56 5.62 21.10
CA TYR A 406 3.29 6.36 22.34
C TYR A 406 4.59 6.86 22.96
N GLY A 407 4.66 8.15 23.28
CA GLY A 407 5.83 8.78 23.91
C GLY A 407 6.88 9.34 22.95
N GLN A 408 6.71 9.17 21.63
CA GLN A 408 7.51 9.82 20.59
C GLN A 408 6.66 10.77 19.75
N ASP A 409 7.34 11.59 18.94
CA ASP A 409 6.70 12.36 17.89
C ASP A 409 6.16 11.40 16.82
N LEU A 410 4.92 11.66 16.41
CA LEU A 410 4.21 10.86 15.41
C LEU A 410 4.86 11.07 14.03
N GLN A 411 5.04 9.98 13.28
CA GLN A 411 5.71 10.02 11.97
C GLN A 411 4.69 9.97 10.84
N LEU A 412 4.79 10.91 9.91
CA LEU A 412 4.08 10.87 8.65
C LEU A 412 4.93 10.08 7.64
N ILE A 413 4.32 9.08 7.00
CA ILE A 413 4.99 8.19 6.06
C ILE A 413 4.19 8.09 4.77
N ASP A 414 4.80 7.57 3.71
CA ASP A 414 4.17 7.36 2.41
C ASP A 414 3.75 8.65 1.69
N PHE A 415 4.72 9.33 1.08
CA PHE A 415 4.52 10.62 0.44
C PHE A 415 4.19 10.52 -1.06
N GLU A 416 3.74 9.36 -1.54
CA GLU A 416 3.53 9.07 -2.97
C GLU A 416 2.41 9.91 -3.62
N TRP A 417 1.57 10.56 -2.81
CA TRP A 417 0.49 11.45 -3.22
C TRP A 417 0.72 12.93 -2.85
N ASN A 418 1.92 13.27 -2.38
CA ASN A 418 2.22 14.65 -1.98
C ASN A 418 2.09 15.62 -3.18
N SER A 419 1.75 16.87 -2.90
CA SER A 419 1.72 17.92 -3.92
C SER A 419 1.78 19.30 -3.28
N VAL A 420 2.29 20.28 -4.02
CA VAL A 420 2.31 21.69 -3.59
C VAL A 420 0.92 22.27 -3.78
N ARG A 421 0.17 22.42 -2.68
CA ARG A 421 -1.23 22.87 -2.68
C ARG A 421 -1.55 23.69 -1.44
N ASN A 422 -2.82 24.08 -1.28
CA ASN A 422 -3.29 24.73 -0.06
C ASN A 422 -3.25 23.77 1.15
N ALA A 423 -2.58 24.18 2.24
CA ALA A 423 -2.44 23.41 3.48
C ALA A 423 -3.77 22.92 4.08
N LEU A 424 -4.88 23.63 3.83
CA LEU A 424 -6.16 23.31 4.43
C LEU A 424 -6.88 22.13 3.76
N LEU A 425 -6.37 21.61 2.64
CA LEU A 425 -6.81 20.32 2.11
C LEU A 425 -6.59 19.20 3.15
N ASP A 426 -5.37 19.01 3.64
CA ASP A 426 -5.13 18.06 4.74
C ASP A 426 -5.62 18.61 6.09
N GLY A 427 -5.61 19.94 6.27
CA GLY A 427 -6.09 20.57 7.51
C GLY A 427 -7.58 20.34 7.82
N THR A 428 -8.41 20.14 6.79
CA THR A 428 -9.85 19.85 6.93
C THR A 428 -10.18 18.37 6.86
N TYR A 429 -9.17 17.50 6.82
CA TYR A 429 -9.32 16.07 6.59
C TYR A 429 -10.22 15.38 7.62
N LEU A 430 -10.05 15.69 8.91
CA LEU A 430 -10.91 15.16 9.99
C LEU A 430 -12.35 15.68 9.92
N ARG A 431 -12.53 16.98 9.64
CA ARG A 431 -13.85 17.63 9.48
C ARG A 431 -14.68 16.98 8.38
N MET A 432 -14.00 16.63 7.29
CA MET A 432 -14.60 16.01 6.10
C MET A 432 -14.64 14.49 6.17
N SER A 433 -14.54 13.91 7.39
CA SER A 433 -14.64 12.47 7.63
C SER A 433 -13.66 11.67 6.76
N MET A 434 -12.39 12.08 6.78
CA MET A 434 -11.25 11.45 6.12
C MET A 434 -11.56 11.00 4.68
N PRO A 435 -11.67 11.95 3.73
CA PRO A 435 -12.24 11.74 2.41
C PRO A 435 -11.72 10.52 1.64
N THR A 436 -10.42 10.24 1.71
CA THR A 436 -9.75 9.16 0.97
C THR A 436 -9.62 7.85 1.75
N CYS A 437 -9.86 7.83 3.08
CA CYS A 437 -9.54 6.65 3.88
C CYS A 437 -10.57 5.52 3.80
N TRP A 438 -10.03 4.31 3.81
CA TRP A 438 -10.79 3.09 4.02
C TRP A 438 -11.44 3.08 5.41
N CYS A 439 -10.81 3.64 6.45
CA CYS A 439 -11.29 3.59 7.84
C CYS A 439 -12.26 4.74 8.24
N ALA A 440 -12.76 5.55 7.31
CA ALA A 440 -13.54 6.74 7.64
C ALA A 440 -14.79 6.46 8.50
N LYS A 441 -14.85 7.10 9.67
CA LYS A 441 -15.98 7.19 10.61
C LYS A 441 -16.07 8.61 11.18
N ALA A 442 -17.15 8.90 11.90
CA ALA A 442 -17.35 10.20 12.53
C ALA A 442 -16.50 10.35 13.80
N ILE A 443 -16.06 11.57 14.07
CA ILE A 443 -15.44 12.01 15.32
C ILE A 443 -16.38 13.05 15.95
N PRO A 444 -16.57 13.06 17.30
CA PRO A 444 -17.39 14.07 17.95
C PRO A 444 -16.97 15.51 17.58
N ILE A 445 -17.97 16.38 17.34
CA ILE A 445 -17.76 17.74 16.83
C ILE A 445 -16.85 18.59 17.73
N ASP A 446 -17.05 18.48 19.05
CA ASP A 446 -16.26 19.16 20.08
C ASP A 446 -14.79 18.72 20.07
N VAL A 447 -14.55 17.44 19.80
CA VAL A 447 -13.20 16.92 19.60
C VAL A 447 -12.59 17.53 18.34
N ILE A 448 -13.28 17.53 17.19
CA ILE A 448 -12.73 18.09 15.95
C ILE A 448 -12.42 19.59 16.11
N GLU A 449 -13.31 20.38 16.71
CA GLU A 449 -13.08 21.81 16.94
C GLU A 449 -11.83 22.06 17.82
N SER A 450 -11.60 21.21 18.84
CA SER A 450 -10.38 21.31 19.66
C SER A 450 -9.10 21.00 18.87
N LEU A 451 -9.17 20.04 17.95
CA LEU A 451 -8.04 19.61 17.10
C LEU A 451 -7.70 20.65 16.02
N GLU A 452 -8.70 21.33 15.48
CA GLU A 452 -8.53 22.42 14.51
C GLU A 452 -7.77 23.61 15.10
N ILE A 453 -7.99 23.91 16.38
CA ILE A 453 -7.24 24.94 17.10
C ILE A 453 -5.75 24.56 17.14
N ILE A 454 -5.43 23.32 17.52
CA ILE A 454 -4.03 22.83 17.58
C ILE A 454 -3.35 23.00 16.23
N TYR A 455 -4.00 22.55 15.16
CA TYR A 455 -3.46 22.65 13.81
C TYR A 455 -3.22 24.10 13.38
N ARG A 456 -4.20 24.98 13.60
CA ARG A 456 -4.09 26.40 13.24
C ARG A 456 -2.96 27.09 14.01
N GLU A 457 -2.79 26.78 15.29
CA GLU A 457 -1.68 27.33 16.10
C GLU A 457 -0.30 26.91 15.56
N GLU A 458 -0.15 25.67 15.08
CA GLU A 458 1.09 25.26 14.43
C GLU A 458 1.35 26.02 13.12
N LEU A 459 0.32 26.25 12.29
CA LEU A 459 0.47 27.04 11.06
C LEU A 459 0.90 28.49 11.34
N LYS A 460 0.36 29.13 12.39
CA LYS A 460 0.69 30.52 12.75
C LYS A 460 2.18 30.76 13.03
N ARG A 461 2.95 29.70 13.30
CA ARG A 461 4.39 29.79 13.59
C ARG A 461 5.18 30.31 12.40
N THR A 462 4.73 30.04 11.17
CA THR A 462 5.44 30.43 9.94
C THR A 462 4.53 30.99 8.85
N ILE A 463 3.23 30.70 8.86
CA ILE A 463 2.26 31.12 7.84
C ILE A 463 1.46 32.34 8.36
N PRO A 464 1.75 33.57 7.92
CA PRO A 464 1.12 34.77 8.48
C PRO A 464 -0.40 34.79 8.31
N ALA A 465 -0.89 34.30 7.16
CA ALA A 465 -2.32 34.23 6.85
C ALA A 465 -3.12 33.35 7.83
N ALA A 466 -2.47 32.41 8.55
CA ALA A 466 -3.14 31.63 9.58
C ALA A 466 -3.60 32.46 10.79
N SER A 467 -2.99 33.63 11.01
CA SER A 467 -3.42 34.58 12.05
C SER A 467 -4.57 35.48 11.62
N ASP A 468 -4.91 35.53 10.33
CA ASP A 468 -6.05 36.27 9.79
C ASP A 468 -7.29 35.36 9.76
N ASP A 469 -8.29 35.67 10.57
CA ASP A 469 -9.53 34.90 10.66
C ASP A 469 -10.30 34.86 9.33
N LEU A 470 -10.33 35.96 8.58
CA LEU A 470 -11.06 36.01 7.32
C LEU A 470 -10.35 35.15 6.28
N ALA A 471 -9.03 35.33 6.13
CA ALA A 471 -8.24 34.56 5.18
C ALA A 471 -8.29 33.05 5.49
N TYR A 472 -8.16 32.68 6.76
CA TYR A 472 -8.23 31.29 7.21
C TYR A 472 -9.63 30.70 6.95
N ASN A 473 -10.70 31.40 7.32
CA ASN A 473 -12.06 30.89 7.13
C ASN A 473 -12.45 30.75 5.65
N ILE A 474 -11.96 31.64 4.77
CA ILE A 474 -12.13 31.50 3.32
C ILE A 474 -11.44 30.24 2.82
N ALA A 475 -10.15 30.08 3.10
CA ALA A 475 -9.38 28.92 2.64
C ALA A 475 -9.93 27.61 3.23
N TYR A 476 -10.33 27.61 4.50
CA TYR A 476 -10.89 26.45 5.20
C TYR A 476 -12.22 26.02 4.56
N THR A 477 -13.12 26.98 4.29
CA THR A 477 -14.42 26.68 3.65
C THR A 477 -14.22 26.16 2.23
N LYS A 478 -13.30 26.76 1.46
CA LYS A 478 -12.96 26.29 0.11
C LYS A 478 -12.37 24.88 0.12
N ALA A 479 -11.51 24.54 1.09
CA ALA A 479 -11.00 23.18 1.23
C ALA A 479 -12.11 22.15 1.51
N CYS A 480 -13.06 22.47 2.41
CA CYS A 480 -14.24 21.62 2.60
C CYS A 480 -15.07 21.47 1.31
N GLY A 481 -15.27 22.58 0.56
CA GLY A 481 -15.95 22.56 -0.73
C GLY A 481 -15.23 21.71 -1.78
N PHE A 482 -13.90 21.74 -1.80
CA PHE A 482 -13.08 20.91 -2.68
C PHE A 482 -13.27 19.42 -2.37
N TRP A 483 -13.35 19.03 -1.09
CA TRP A 483 -13.66 17.66 -0.70
C TRP A 483 -15.08 17.21 -1.09
N VAL A 484 -16.05 18.13 -1.14
CA VAL A 484 -17.36 17.84 -1.73
C VAL A 484 -17.21 17.53 -3.22
N LEU A 485 -16.53 18.40 -3.97
CA LEU A 485 -16.34 18.25 -5.41
C LEU A 485 -15.55 16.98 -5.78
N GLN A 486 -14.43 16.72 -5.11
CA GLN A 486 -13.49 15.67 -5.46
C GLN A 486 -13.83 14.29 -4.86
N GLN A 487 -14.31 14.25 -3.62
CA GLN A 487 -14.44 13.00 -2.85
C GLN A 487 -15.84 12.76 -2.28
N THR A 488 -16.84 13.48 -2.77
CA THR A 488 -18.25 13.26 -2.40
C THR A 488 -19.11 13.07 -3.63
N LEU A 489 -19.24 14.09 -4.48
CA LEU A 489 -20.11 14.04 -5.66
C LEU A 489 -19.81 12.87 -6.62
N PRO A 490 -18.55 12.51 -6.91
CA PRO A 490 -18.25 11.42 -7.85
C PRO A 490 -18.76 10.05 -7.40
N PHE A 491 -19.02 9.87 -6.09
CA PHE A 491 -19.52 8.60 -5.57
C PHE A 491 -21.02 8.42 -5.75
N LEU A 492 -21.78 9.50 -6.04
CA LEU A 492 -23.24 9.46 -6.05
C LEU A 492 -23.78 8.39 -7.00
N GLU A 493 -23.29 8.34 -8.24
CA GLU A 493 -23.75 7.40 -9.26
C GLU A 493 -23.69 5.95 -8.78
N GLY A 494 -22.54 5.56 -8.20
CA GLY A 494 -22.29 4.20 -7.73
C GLY A 494 -23.05 3.82 -6.45
N ILE A 495 -23.66 4.77 -5.75
CA ILE A 495 -24.39 4.52 -4.48
C ILE A 495 -25.88 4.88 -4.54
N LEU A 496 -26.34 5.44 -5.67
CA LEU A 496 -27.68 5.99 -5.81
C LEU A 496 -28.75 4.90 -5.66
N LEU A 497 -28.59 3.79 -6.38
CA LEU A 497 -29.53 2.66 -6.39
C LEU A 497 -29.24 1.69 -5.25
N GLN A 498 -27.99 1.24 -5.12
CA GLN A 498 -27.55 0.30 -4.09
C GLN A 498 -26.35 0.89 -3.36
N ASP A 499 -26.31 0.77 -2.04
CA ASP A 499 -25.10 1.13 -1.30
C ASP A 499 -23.99 0.12 -1.57
N ARG A 500 -22.74 0.52 -1.34
CA ARG A 500 -21.58 -0.36 -1.44
C ARG A 500 -20.79 -0.33 -0.14
N ILE A 501 -20.18 -1.46 0.17
CA ILE A 501 -19.20 -1.55 1.27
C ILE A 501 -17.88 -1.02 0.72
N GLY A 502 -17.32 0.00 1.37
CA GLY A 502 -16.00 0.53 1.07
C GLY A 502 -14.88 -0.45 1.45
N PRO A 503 -13.65 -0.24 0.94
CA PRO A 503 -12.51 -1.08 1.29
C PRO A 503 -12.25 -1.06 2.80
N SER A 504 -11.59 -2.10 3.30
CA SER A 504 -11.08 -2.15 4.68
C SER A 504 -9.60 -2.53 4.67
N GLY A 505 -8.86 -2.04 5.66
CA GLY A 505 -7.47 -2.34 5.88
C GLY A 505 -7.25 -3.13 7.18
N PRO A 506 -5.99 -3.42 7.52
CA PRO A 506 -5.64 -4.13 8.74
C PRO A 506 -6.03 -3.32 9.98
N VAL A 507 -6.38 -4.05 11.04
CA VAL A 507 -6.73 -3.48 12.36
C VAL A 507 -6.03 -4.29 13.45
N PRO A 508 -5.74 -3.69 14.62
CA PRO A 508 -5.09 -4.42 15.70
C PRO A 508 -6.00 -5.47 16.34
N ASP A 509 -5.37 -6.41 17.05
CA ASP A 509 -6.08 -7.36 17.91
C ASP A 509 -6.99 -6.64 18.91
N GLY A 510 -8.23 -7.13 19.03
CA GLY A 510 -9.24 -6.52 19.91
C GLY A 510 -9.89 -5.24 19.38
N SER A 511 -9.61 -4.87 18.12
CA SER A 511 -10.36 -3.85 17.40
C SER A 511 -11.85 -4.18 17.35
N LEU A 512 -12.69 -3.16 17.47
CA LEU A 512 -14.14 -3.26 17.27
C LEU A 512 -14.56 -2.76 15.88
N TRP A 513 -13.60 -2.57 14.96
CA TRP A 513 -13.88 -2.24 13.57
C TRP A 513 -14.65 -3.38 12.91
N LYS A 514 -15.68 -3.03 12.14
CA LYS A 514 -16.51 -3.95 11.36
C LYS A 514 -16.49 -3.53 9.90
N SER A 515 -15.85 -4.34 9.06
CA SER A 515 -15.68 -4.07 7.64
C SER A 515 -17.02 -4.02 6.90
N GLU A 516 -17.98 -4.84 7.32
CA GLU A 516 -19.33 -4.90 6.78
C GLU A 516 -20.14 -3.60 7.02
N ASP A 517 -19.81 -2.85 8.08
CA ASP A 517 -20.46 -1.59 8.43
C ASP A 517 -19.84 -0.39 7.69
N ASN A 518 -18.96 -0.64 6.72
CA ASN A 518 -18.19 0.39 6.03
C ASN A 518 -18.90 0.94 4.78
N THR A 519 -20.20 1.17 4.89
CA THR A 519 -21.05 1.64 3.78
C THR A 519 -20.74 3.08 3.37
N VAL A 520 -20.95 3.41 2.09
CA VAL A 520 -20.55 4.70 1.52
C VAL A 520 -21.61 5.79 1.68
N ARG A 521 -22.92 5.47 1.67
CA ARG A 521 -23.98 6.49 1.84
C ARG A 521 -23.84 7.33 3.11
N PRO A 522 -23.57 6.78 4.31
CA PRO A 522 -23.38 7.60 5.50
C PRO A 522 -22.22 8.60 5.38
N ARG A 523 -21.14 8.24 4.68
CA ARG A 523 -19.99 9.14 4.42
C ARG A 523 -20.40 10.29 3.51
N PHE A 524 -21.17 9.98 2.46
CA PHE A 524 -21.69 10.97 1.52
C PHE A 524 -22.55 12.02 2.24
N LEU A 525 -23.50 11.56 3.07
CA LEU A 525 -24.35 12.45 3.88
C LEU A 525 -23.51 13.29 4.86
N SER A 526 -22.58 12.65 5.58
CA SER A 526 -21.74 13.33 6.56
C SER A 526 -20.88 14.43 5.94
N ARG A 527 -20.34 14.22 4.74
CA ARG A 527 -19.48 15.20 4.04
C ARG A 527 -20.29 16.40 3.55
N LEU A 528 -21.46 16.17 2.96
CA LEU A 528 -22.37 17.26 2.57
C LEU A 528 -22.79 18.07 3.80
N GLN A 529 -23.18 17.42 4.89
CA GLN A 529 -23.59 18.10 6.11
C GLN A 529 -22.44 18.91 6.74
N SER A 530 -21.25 18.32 6.87
CA SER A 530 -20.04 19.02 7.37
C SER A 530 -19.75 20.28 6.55
N PHE A 531 -19.82 20.21 5.22
CA PHE A 531 -19.62 21.37 4.36
C PHE A 531 -20.72 22.42 4.56
N VAL A 532 -21.99 22.02 4.62
CA VAL A 532 -23.12 22.93 4.85
C VAL A 532 -22.96 23.69 6.16
N ASP A 533 -22.53 23.02 7.23
CA ASP A 533 -22.31 23.63 8.54
C ASP A 533 -21.18 24.67 8.49
N VAL A 534 -20.04 24.33 7.88
CA VAL A 534 -18.89 25.24 7.71
C VAL A 534 -19.26 26.45 6.84
N ALA A 535 -19.88 26.22 5.69
CA ALA A 535 -20.29 27.29 4.77
C ALA A 535 -21.36 28.20 5.39
N THR A 536 -22.26 27.64 6.22
CA THR A 536 -23.25 28.43 6.96
C THR A 536 -22.59 29.26 8.05
N LYS A 537 -21.71 28.67 8.86
CA LYS A 537 -20.97 29.35 9.94
C LYS A 537 -20.16 30.55 9.41
N ASN A 538 -19.52 30.39 8.26
CA ASN A 538 -18.66 31.42 7.68
C ASN A 538 -19.37 32.37 6.70
N GLY A 539 -20.62 32.07 6.31
CA GLY A 539 -21.37 32.89 5.35
C GLY A 539 -20.77 32.90 3.93
N LEU A 540 -20.14 31.79 3.51
CA LEU A 540 -19.40 31.67 2.26
C LEU A 540 -20.02 30.61 1.32
N LEU A 541 -19.61 30.65 0.05
CA LEU A 541 -20.02 29.70 -1.00
C LEU A 541 -21.53 29.44 -1.06
N PRO A 542 -22.36 30.50 -1.18
CA PRO A 542 -23.82 30.38 -1.12
C PRO A 542 -24.39 29.40 -2.13
N HIS A 543 -23.83 29.30 -3.34
CA HIS A 543 -24.38 28.43 -4.39
C HIS A 543 -24.06 26.96 -4.16
N LEU A 544 -22.81 26.63 -3.82
CA LEU A 544 -22.40 25.27 -3.49
C LEU A 544 -23.08 24.78 -2.20
N LYS A 545 -23.25 25.66 -1.21
CA LYS A 545 -23.99 25.36 0.03
C LYS A 545 -25.45 25.03 -0.26
N GLU A 546 -26.12 25.85 -1.07
CA GLU A 546 -27.52 25.62 -1.44
C GLU A 546 -27.68 24.32 -2.25
N MET A 547 -26.77 24.04 -3.19
CA MET A 547 -26.70 22.76 -3.88
C MET A 547 -26.58 21.60 -2.89
N SER A 548 -25.65 21.68 -1.94
CA SER A 548 -25.40 20.62 -0.96
C SER A 548 -26.60 20.37 -0.04
N LYS A 549 -27.32 21.43 0.37
CA LYS A 549 -28.57 21.32 1.13
C LYS A 549 -29.67 20.62 0.35
N ASN A 550 -29.89 21.04 -0.90
CA ASN A 550 -30.92 20.44 -1.76
C ASN A 550 -30.57 18.99 -2.10
N MET A 551 -29.28 18.68 -2.27
CA MET A 551 -28.79 17.33 -2.46
C MET A 551 -29.05 16.45 -1.24
N LEU A 552 -28.72 16.91 -0.02
CA LEU A 552 -29.04 16.20 1.23
C LEU A 552 -30.53 15.82 1.29
N VAL A 553 -31.42 16.80 1.11
CA VAL A 553 -32.88 16.56 1.11
C VAL A 553 -33.27 15.51 0.07
N ALA A 554 -32.73 15.62 -1.15
CA ALA A 554 -33.07 14.71 -2.24
C ALA A 554 -32.56 13.27 -1.99
N VAL A 555 -31.37 13.10 -1.43
CA VAL A 555 -30.81 11.77 -1.17
C VAL A 555 -31.38 11.13 0.10
N GLU A 556 -31.67 11.90 1.15
CA GLU A 556 -32.33 11.39 2.37
C GLU A 556 -33.73 10.86 2.05
N ALA A 557 -34.48 11.54 1.18
CA ALA A 557 -35.77 11.06 0.71
C ALA A 557 -35.68 9.73 -0.08
N ARG A 558 -34.55 9.48 -0.76
CA ARG A 558 -34.30 8.23 -1.50
C ARG A 558 -33.71 7.12 -0.63
N TRP A 559 -33.08 7.48 0.48
CA TRP A 559 -32.37 6.55 1.35
C TRP A 559 -32.90 6.57 2.80
N PRO A 560 -34.20 6.27 3.02
CA PRO A 560 -34.85 6.41 4.33
C PRO A 560 -34.22 5.53 5.42
N ASP A 561 -33.55 4.44 5.02
CA ASP A 561 -32.92 3.48 5.94
C ASP A 561 -31.43 3.78 6.21
N THR A 562 -30.85 4.79 5.55
CA THR A 562 -29.43 5.14 5.76
C THR A 562 -29.26 5.77 7.13
N LYS A 563 -28.47 5.12 7.98
CA LYS A 563 -28.11 5.65 9.30
C LYS A 563 -27.03 6.73 9.17
N PRO A 564 -26.92 7.65 10.14
CA PRO A 564 -25.79 8.56 10.23
C PRO A 564 -24.45 7.81 10.26
N LEU A 565 -23.38 8.47 9.81
CA LEU A 565 -22.04 7.90 9.88
C LEU A 565 -21.70 7.56 11.34
N ALA A 566 -21.46 6.28 11.59
CA ALA A 566 -21.14 5.80 12.93
C ALA A 566 -19.86 6.47 13.45
N LEU A 567 -19.79 6.67 14.77
CA LEU A 567 -18.57 7.10 15.44
C LEU A 567 -17.49 6.03 15.33
N TYR A 568 -16.21 6.45 15.35
CA TYR A 568 -15.13 5.51 15.57
C TYR A 568 -15.33 4.74 16.88
N PRO A 569 -14.95 3.45 16.94
CA PRO A 569 -15.05 2.65 18.16
C PRO A 569 -14.47 3.33 19.41
N ALA A 570 -13.41 4.12 19.26
CA ALA A 570 -12.81 4.88 20.35
C ALA A 570 -13.77 5.87 21.05
N PHE A 571 -14.80 6.35 20.35
CA PHE A 571 -15.78 7.31 20.86
C PHE A 571 -17.14 6.69 21.16
N ILE A 572 -17.29 5.37 21.00
CA ILE A 572 -18.48 4.66 21.43
C ILE A 572 -18.34 4.43 22.93
N ASN A 573 -19.21 5.05 23.73
CA ASN A 573 -19.30 4.74 25.15
C ASN A 573 -19.54 3.24 25.30
N LYS A 574 -18.70 2.53 26.07
CA LYS A 574 -19.09 1.20 26.53
C LYS A 574 -20.43 1.39 27.24
N ILE A 575 -21.49 0.80 26.71
CA ILE A 575 -22.65 0.53 27.55
C ILE A 575 -22.08 -0.33 28.68
N PRO A 576 -22.21 0.10 29.95
CA PRO A 576 -21.60 -0.58 31.09
C PRO A 576 -21.99 -2.06 31.17
#